data_AF-A0A553HJH0-F1
#
_entry.id   AF-A0A553HJH0-F1
#
_cell.length_a   1.000
_cell.length_b   1.000
_cell.length_c   1.000
_cell.angle_alpha   90.00
_cell.angle_beta   90.00
_cell.angle_gamma   90.00
#
_symmetry.space_group_name_H-M   'P 1'
#
loop_
_entity.id
_entity.type
_entity.pdbx_description
1 polymer ?
#
loop_
_entity_poly.entity_id
_entity_poly.type
_entity_poly.pdbx_seq_one_letter_code
_entity_poly.pdbx_strand_id
1 'polypeptide(L)'
;MAQQQDREIPLVTLRPLNILNEFRAQMGLPPSRNLLSSAVLMTKTELGGSSADPRDNLLRCNNNYPILEERNCRLWITDLPAKCTVHMLLEKIRGIGPVFACSIITPNAKPWETAAASLTFFTADAANLFLERTAVRPLAVANHVAKVVRHRIHAEPIHVNGRSRVLRIVGHPMIVRPQYLAQVFSELWRIRFDTDFIRFHANENGIWNEITWAFGSFRGQAQAIYTKTNRYFAGQARAMYLADPCAFYEISGMVHSAEEGLEC
;
A
#
# COMPACT_ATOMS: atom_id res chain seq x y z
N MET A 1 0.62 36.56 -1.05
CA MET A 1 1.16 35.49 -1.92
C MET A 1 2.09 34.64 -1.06
N ALA A 2 1.60 33.56 -0.47
CA ALA A 2 2.39 32.69 0.41
C ALA A 2 2.82 31.46 -0.40
N GLN A 3 4.14 31.24 -0.49
CA GLN A 3 4.73 30.12 -1.22
C GLN A 3 4.52 28.81 -0.44
N GLN A 4 3.93 27.86 -1.15
CA GLN A 4 3.67 26.48 -0.73
C GLN A 4 4.97 25.69 -0.78
N GLN A 5 5.40 25.12 0.35
CA GLN A 5 6.61 24.32 0.42
C GLN A 5 6.28 22.89 0.88
N ASP A 6 5.90 22.06 -0.09
CA ASP A 6 5.87 20.60 0.07
C ASP A 6 7.29 20.13 0.38
N ARG A 7 7.52 19.66 1.61
CA ARG A 7 8.80 19.08 2.01
C ARG A 7 8.75 17.56 1.82
N GLU A 8 9.42 17.07 0.79
CA GLU A 8 9.81 15.66 0.69
C GLU A 8 10.82 15.34 1.81
N ILE A 9 10.48 14.41 2.70
CA ILE A 9 11.38 13.95 3.77
C ILE A 9 12.12 12.70 3.27
N PRO A 10 13.47 12.70 3.20
CA PRO A 10 14.22 11.51 2.78
C PRO A 10 14.07 10.36 3.78
N LEU A 11 14.20 9.11 3.32
CA LEU A 11 14.27 7.91 4.16
C LEU A 11 15.41 8.06 5.20
N VAL A 12 15.07 8.30 6.47
CA VAL A 12 16.04 8.38 7.58
C VAL A 12 16.18 7.03 8.26
N THR A 13 17.44 6.66 8.52
CA THR A 13 17.92 5.52 9.30
C THR A 13 17.31 5.45 10.71
N LEU A 14 16.89 4.24 11.08
CA LEU A 14 16.13 3.91 12.29
C LEU A 14 16.96 4.15 13.58
N ARG A 15 16.37 4.85 14.57
CA ARG A 15 16.93 5.03 15.93
C ARG A 15 16.47 3.93 16.91
N PRO A 16 17.19 3.67 18.01
CA PRO A 16 17.01 2.48 18.88
C PRO A 16 15.69 2.42 19.69
N LEU A 17 15.28 1.19 20.02
CA LEU A 17 14.02 0.79 20.70
C LEU A 17 13.75 1.43 22.07
N ASN A 18 14.76 1.89 22.82
CA ASN A 18 14.56 2.50 24.15
C ASN A 18 13.68 3.76 24.08
N ILE A 19 13.77 4.48 22.96
CA ILE A 19 12.99 5.69 22.68
C ILE A 19 11.49 5.36 22.58
N LEU A 20 11.13 4.17 22.08
CA LEU A 20 9.73 3.80 21.88
C LEU A 20 9.00 3.57 23.21
N ASN A 21 9.63 2.90 24.18
CA ASN A 21 9.01 2.65 25.48
C ASN A 21 8.95 3.92 26.35
N GLU A 22 9.96 4.78 26.29
CA GLU A 22 9.94 6.10 26.95
C GLU A 22 8.81 6.98 26.39
N PHE A 23 8.64 6.98 25.07
CA PHE A 23 7.56 7.70 24.41
C PHE A 23 6.17 7.17 24.76
N ARG A 24 6.01 5.84 24.87
CA ARG A 24 4.75 5.21 25.29
C ARG A 24 4.37 5.62 26.72
N ALA A 25 5.35 5.71 27.62
CA ALA A 25 5.14 6.13 29.00
C ALA A 25 4.64 7.59 29.07
N GLN A 26 5.20 8.50 28.26
CA GLN A 26 4.73 9.89 28.16
C GLN A 26 3.28 10.00 27.68
N MET A 27 2.82 9.03 26.90
CA MET A 27 1.46 8.98 26.32
C MET A 27 0.46 8.18 27.16
N GLY A 28 0.86 7.69 28.34
CA GLY A 28 0.01 6.83 29.18
C GLY A 28 -0.32 5.46 28.56
N LEU A 29 0.48 5.01 27.57
CA LEU A 29 0.28 3.74 26.88
C LEU A 29 1.12 2.64 27.57
N PRO A 30 0.60 1.41 27.71
CA PRO A 30 1.33 0.32 28.35
C PRO A 30 2.62 -0.02 27.58
N PRO A 31 3.70 -0.50 28.21
CA PRO A 31 4.92 -0.91 27.51
C PRO A 31 4.67 -2.07 26.53
N SER A 32 5.48 -2.18 25.48
CA SER A 32 5.37 -3.30 24.53
C SER A 32 5.75 -4.62 25.20
N ARG A 33 4.80 -5.56 25.34
CA ARG A 33 4.98 -6.86 26.03
C ARG A 33 5.60 -7.99 25.17
N ASN A 34 5.86 -7.77 23.89
CA ASN A 34 6.15 -8.87 22.94
C ASN A 34 7.64 -9.06 22.58
N LEU A 35 8.53 -8.95 23.57
CA LEU A 35 9.93 -9.36 23.44
C LEU A 35 10.37 -10.10 24.70
N LEU A 36 9.79 -11.28 24.95
CA LEU A 36 10.59 -12.33 25.58
C LEU A 36 11.58 -12.82 24.52
N SER A 37 12.85 -12.88 24.92
CA SER A 37 13.99 -13.44 24.18
C SER A 37 13.59 -14.59 23.27
N SER A 38 14.11 -14.59 22.03
CA SER A 38 13.86 -15.57 20.96
C SER A 38 14.30 -17.01 21.26
N ALA A 39 14.33 -17.45 22.53
CA ALA A 39 14.83 -18.76 22.94
C ALA A 39 13.75 -19.80 23.26
N VAL A 40 12.45 -19.49 23.22
CA VAL A 40 11.41 -20.49 23.55
C VAL A 40 10.20 -20.33 22.63
N LEU A 41 10.18 -21.08 21.52
CA LEU A 41 9.01 -21.83 21.04
C LEU A 41 9.39 -22.62 19.77
N MET A 42 9.97 -23.80 19.98
CA MET A 42 9.83 -24.91 19.04
C MET A 42 9.03 -25.99 19.75
N THR A 43 7.73 -26.06 19.48
CA THR A 43 6.97 -27.32 19.54
C THR A 43 5.79 -27.21 18.60
N LYS A 44 5.89 -28.02 17.55
CA LYS A 44 4.88 -28.38 16.55
C LYS A 44 3.72 -29.11 17.22
N THR A 45 2.48 -28.81 16.82
CA THR A 45 1.41 -29.82 16.78
C THR A 45 0.43 -29.54 15.64
N GLU A 46 0.25 -30.54 14.79
CA GLU A 46 -0.81 -30.67 13.79
C GLU A 46 -2.15 -31.00 14.47
N LEU A 47 -3.28 -30.63 13.86
CA LEU A 47 -4.55 -31.39 13.86
C LEU A 47 -5.56 -30.68 12.94
N GLY A 48 -6.21 -31.46 12.06
CA GLY A 48 -7.13 -31.01 11.03
C GLY A 48 -8.58 -30.81 11.49
N GLY A 49 -9.45 -30.55 10.51
CA GLY A 49 -10.90 -30.66 10.67
C GLY A 49 -11.71 -29.43 10.23
N SER A 50 -12.24 -29.51 9.01
CA SER A 50 -13.28 -28.71 8.36
C SER A 50 -14.26 -27.91 9.24
N SER A 51 -14.35 -26.60 8.99
CA SER A 51 -15.63 -25.89 8.82
C SER A 51 -15.39 -24.66 7.92
N ALA A 52 -16.32 -24.39 7.00
CA ALA A 52 -16.21 -23.33 6.00
C ALA A 52 -16.22 -21.94 6.67
N ASP A 53 -15.03 -21.43 6.96
CA ASP A 53 -14.79 -20.05 7.41
C ASP A 53 -14.91 -19.11 6.20
N PRO A 54 -15.56 -17.94 6.28
CA PRO A 54 -15.56 -16.92 5.23
C PRO A 54 -14.16 -16.52 4.72
N ARG A 55 -13.10 -16.85 5.48
CA ARG A 55 -11.70 -16.75 5.07
C ARG A 55 -11.28 -17.72 3.94
N ASP A 56 -12.01 -18.80 3.69
CA ASP A 56 -11.69 -19.79 2.63
C ASP A 56 -11.93 -19.24 1.21
N ASN A 57 -12.94 -18.40 1.04
CA ASN A 57 -13.16 -17.71 -0.25
C ASN A 57 -12.00 -16.77 -0.62
N LEU A 58 -11.17 -16.37 0.35
CA LEU A 58 -10.02 -15.47 0.18
C LEU A 58 -8.69 -16.21 -0.06
N LEU A 59 -8.70 -17.54 -0.02
CA LEU A 59 -7.60 -18.42 -0.42
C LEU A 59 -7.76 -18.93 -1.87
N ARG A 60 -8.97 -18.84 -2.45
CA ARG A 60 -9.21 -19.11 -3.89
C ARG A 60 -8.41 -18.21 -4.83
N CYS A 61 -7.96 -17.05 -4.37
CA CYS A 61 -7.15 -16.10 -5.15
C CYS A 61 -5.71 -16.58 -5.47
N ASN A 62 -5.37 -17.82 -5.12
CA ASN A 62 -4.08 -18.43 -5.42
C ASN A 62 -4.22 -19.82 -6.09
N ASN A 63 -5.40 -20.16 -6.61
CA ASN A 63 -5.62 -21.40 -7.32
C ASN A 63 -5.28 -21.23 -8.82
N ASN A 64 -4.57 -22.21 -9.39
CA ASN A 64 -4.35 -22.36 -10.84
C ASN A 64 -5.64 -22.75 -11.60
N TYR A 65 -6.82 -22.30 -11.14
CA TYR A 65 -8.05 -22.53 -11.88
C TYR A 65 -7.93 -21.88 -13.26
N PRO A 66 -8.45 -22.52 -14.33
CA PRO A 66 -8.46 -21.93 -15.66
C PRO A 66 -9.45 -20.76 -15.68
N ILE A 67 -9.01 -19.60 -15.20
CA ILE A 67 -9.61 -18.34 -15.60
C ILE A 67 -9.08 -18.01 -17.00
N LEU A 68 -9.93 -17.40 -17.83
CA LEU A 68 -9.48 -16.81 -19.09
C LEU A 68 -8.34 -15.84 -18.78
N GLU A 69 -7.28 -15.89 -19.57
CA GLU A 69 -6.06 -15.07 -19.34
C GLU A 69 -6.40 -13.57 -19.29
N GLU A 70 -7.40 -13.15 -20.04
CA GLU A 70 -7.96 -11.79 -20.07
C GLU A 70 -8.60 -11.35 -18.75
N ARG A 71 -9.03 -12.29 -17.90
CA ARG A 71 -9.59 -12.02 -16.56
C ARG A 71 -8.53 -11.95 -15.46
N ASN A 72 -7.29 -12.34 -15.77
CA ASN A 72 -6.22 -12.32 -14.79
C ASN A 72 -5.83 -10.87 -14.47
N CYS A 73 -5.93 -10.47 -13.22
CA CYS A 73 -5.57 -9.12 -12.77
C CYS A 73 -4.09 -9.00 -12.41
N ARG A 74 -3.33 -10.10 -12.46
CA ARG A 74 -1.91 -10.15 -12.09
C ARG A 74 -0.99 -10.22 -13.31
N LEU A 75 0.08 -9.44 -13.24
CA LEU A 75 1.11 -9.28 -14.24
C LEU A 75 2.48 -9.56 -13.62
N TRP A 76 3.38 -10.05 -14.46
CA TRP A 76 4.78 -10.25 -14.17
C TRP A 76 5.61 -9.26 -14.96
N ILE A 77 6.51 -8.57 -14.27
CA ILE A 77 7.36 -7.54 -14.86
C ILE A 77 8.82 -7.93 -14.62
N THR A 78 9.62 -7.99 -15.68
CA THR A 78 11.06 -8.29 -15.61
C THR A 78 11.90 -7.12 -16.12
N ASP A 79 13.22 -7.25 -15.94
CA ASP A 79 14.21 -6.30 -16.45
C ASP A 79 14.12 -4.92 -15.78
N LEU A 80 13.62 -4.90 -14.54
CA LEU A 80 13.61 -3.69 -13.72
C LEU A 80 15.01 -3.39 -13.17
N PRO A 81 15.29 -2.14 -12.78
CA PRO A 81 16.54 -1.80 -12.11
C PRO A 81 16.79 -2.69 -10.88
N ALA A 82 18.04 -3.09 -10.62
CA ALA A 82 18.38 -3.96 -9.47
C ALA A 82 17.88 -3.41 -8.12
N LYS A 83 17.88 -2.07 -7.98
CA LYS A 83 17.41 -1.34 -6.80
C LYS A 83 16.01 -0.75 -6.99
N CYS A 84 15.20 -1.33 -7.90
CA CYS A 84 13.84 -0.88 -8.15
C CYS A 84 13.04 -0.89 -6.83
N THR A 85 12.26 0.15 -6.61
CA THR A 85 11.35 0.24 -5.46
C THR A 85 9.91 0.21 -5.95
N VAL A 86 8.98 -0.07 -5.04
CA VAL A 86 7.55 0.05 -5.31
C VAL A 86 7.20 1.44 -5.85
N HIS A 87 7.77 2.50 -5.26
CA HIS A 87 7.57 3.87 -5.75
C HIS A 87 7.99 4.04 -7.21
N MET A 88 9.21 3.62 -7.57
CA MET A 88 9.76 3.79 -8.92
C MET A 88 8.88 3.14 -9.98
N LEU A 89 8.34 1.95 -9.69
CA LEU A 89 7.44 1.25 -10.61
C LEU A 89 6.05 1.89 -10.63
N LEU A 90 5.46 2.16 -9.46
CA LEU A 90 4.09 2.65 -9.36
C LEU A 90 3.92 4.09 -9.89
N GLU A 91 4.97 4.91 -9.83
CA GLU A 91 5.01 6.23 -10.46
C GLU A 91 4.83 6.16 -11.98
N LYS A 92 5.34 5.11 -12.65
CA LYS A 92 5.24 4.98 -14.11
C LYS A 92 3.89 4.49 -14.61
N ILE A 93 3.02 4.03 -13.71
CA ILE A 93 1.72 3.43 -14.06
C ILE A 93 0.54 4.21 -13.47
N ARG A 94 0.74 5.50 -13.14
CA ARG A 94 -0.36 6.38 -12.74
C ARG A 94 -1.41 6.48 -13.84
N GLY A 95 -2.69 6.57 -13.46
CA GLY A 95 -3.81 6.66 -14.41
C GLY A 95 -4.00 5.40 -15.28
N ILE A 96 -3.70 4.22 -14.76
CA ILE A 96 -3.96 2.92 -15.39
C ILE A 96 -5.15 2.23 -14.72
N GLY A 97 -5.06 2.06 -13.42
CA GLY A 97 -6.10 1.49 -12.59
C GLY A 97 -5.61 1.30 -11.15
N PRO A 98 -6.53 1.15 -10.19
CA PRO A 98 -6.18 0.97 -8.79
C PRO A 98 -5.39 -0.34 -8.59
N VAL A 99 -4.33 -0.26 -7.79
CA VAL A 99 -3.41 -1.37 -7.55
C VAL A 99 -3.81 -2.13 -6.29
N PHE A 100 -4.05 -3.42 -6.45
CA PHE A 100 -4.30 -4.32 -5.32
C PHE A 100 -2.99 -4.66 -4.59
N ALA A 101 -1.93 -4.98 -5.33
CA ALA A 101 -0.62 -5.28 -4.76
C ALA A 101 0.51 -5.09 -5.78
N CYS A 102 1.65 -4.59 -5.30
CA CYS A 102 2.91 -4.50 -6.01
C CYS A 102 4.01 -5.01 -5.08
N SER A 103 4.73 -6.03 -5.54
CA SER A 103 5.85 -6.64 -4.81
C SER A 103 7.08 -6.64 -5.71
N ILE A 104 8.16 -5.99 -5.27
CA ILE A 104 9.45 -6.03 -5.96
C ILE A 104 10.25 -7.22 -5.45
N ILE A 105 10.87 -7.95 -6.37
CA ILE A 105 11.75 -9.07 -6.10
C ILE A 105 13.14 -8.64 -6.55
N THR A 106 13.97 -8.29 -5.59
CA THR A 106 15.34 -7.86 -5.82
C THR A 106 16.23 -9.06 -6.18
N PRO A 107 17.25 -8.85 -7.03
CA PRO A 107 18.24 -9.88 -7.30
C PRO A 107 19.02 -10.18 -6.01
N ASN A 108 19.05 -11.45 -5.61
CA ASN A 108 19.69 -11.92 -4.37
C ASN A 108 21.10 -12.51 -4.60
N ALA A 109 21.41 -12.94 -5.82
CA ALA A 109 22.73 -13.42 -6.22
C ALA A 109 22.86 -13.43 -7.76
N LYS A 110 24.10 -13.49 -8.26
CA LYS A 110 24.38 -13.76 -9.68
C LYS A 110 23.76 -15.10 -10.10
N PRO A 111 23.24 -15.23 -11.34
CA PRO A 111 23.44 -14.34 -12.50
C PRO A 111 22.40 -13.22 -12.65
N TRP A 112 21.47 -13.05 -11.71
CA TRP A 112 20.38 -12.08 -11.87
C TRP A 112 20.89 -10.67 -11.54
N GLU A 113 20.93 -9.81 -12.56
CA GLU A 113 21.37 -8.41 -12.41
C GLU A 113 20.18 -7.43 -12.36
N THR A 114 18.99 -7.87 -12.77
CA THR A 114 17.76 -7.08 -12.80
C THR A 114 16.78 -7.55 -11.73
N ALA A 115 15.91 -6.65 -11.30
CA ALA A 115 14.78 -7.00 -10.43
C ALA A 115 13.58 -7.45 -11.28
N ALA A 116 12.65 -8.13 -10.61
CA ALA A 116 11.33 -8.44 -11.15
C ALA A 116 10.23 -7.91 -10.24
N ALA A 117 9.01 -7.85 -10.72
CA ALA A 117 7.86 -7.47 -9.90
C ALA A 117 6.62 -8.30 -10.23
N SER A 118 5.85 -8.58 -9.18
CA SER A 118 4.46 -9.02 -9.30
C SER A 118 3.56 -7.82 -9.06
N LEU A 119 2.81 -7.43 -10.09
CA LEU A 119 1.83 -6.35 -10.04
C LEU A 119 0.43 -6.95 -10.16
N THR A 120 -0.51 -6.56 -9.30
CA THR A 120 -1.90 -6.99 -9.34
C THR A 120 -2.79 -5.77 -9.25
N PHE A 121 -3.66 -5.57 -10.25
CA PHE A 121 -4.71 -4.56 -10.22
C PHE A 121 -5.96 -5.09 -9.51
N PHE A 122 -6.88 -4.20 -9.12
CA PHE A 122 -8.20 -4.65 -8.65
C PHE A 122 -9.09 -5.19 -9.78
N THR A 123 -8.87 -4.75 -11.02
CA THR A 123 -9.72 -5.09 -12.17
C THR A 123 -8.92 -5.70 -13.31
N ALA A 124 -9.58 -6.55 -14.09
CA ALA A 124 -9.01 -7.14 -15.30
C ALA A 124 -8.78 -6.06 -16.36
N ASP A 125 -9.70 -5.10 -16.49
CA ASP A 125 -9.61 -3.98 -17.43
C ASP A 125 -8.35 -3.15 -17.23
N ALA A 126 -7.97 -2.85 -15.98
CA ALA A 126 -6.73 -2.14 -15.70
C ALA A 126 -5.50 -2.94 -16.12
N ALA A 127 -5.53 -4.27 -15.95
CA ALA A 127 -4.44 -5.13 -16.37
C ALA A 127 -4.35 -5.27 -17.90
N ASN A 128 -5.49 -5.38 -18.59
CA ASN A 128 -5.58 -5.35 -20.06
C ASN A 128 -5.07 -4.02 -20.62
N LEU A 129 -5.59 -2.90 -20.12
CA LEU A 129 -5.19 -1.55 -20.51
C LEU A 129 -3.67 -1.34 -20.32
N PHE A 130 -3.10 -1.86 -19.24
CA PHE A 130 -1.66 -1.75 -19.03
C PHE A 130 -0.87 -2.52 -20.08
N LEU A 131 -1.26 -3.76 -20.37
CA LEU A 131 -0.61 -4.57 -21.41
C LEU A 131 -0.70 -3.89 -22.77
N GLU A 132 -1.89 -3.42 -23.17
CA GLU A 132 -2.11 -2.68 -24.41
C GLU A 132 -1.21 -1.44 -24.51
N ARG A 133 -1.16 -0.62 -23.44
CA ARG A 133 -0.27 0.55 -23.39
C ARG A 133 1.19 0.15 -23.52
N THR A 134 1.63 -0.92 -22.85
CA THR A 134 3.02 -1.38 -22.92
C THR A 134 3.42 -1.96 -24.27
N ALA A 135 2.46 -2.51 -25.02
CA ALA A 135 2.68 -3.01 -26.38
C ALA A 135 2.98 -1.86 -27.37
N VAL A 136 2.33 -0.70 -27.17
CA VAL A 136 2.56 0.50 -27.98
C VAL A 136 3.78 1.27 -27.51
N ARG A 137 3.93 1.43 -26.19
CA ARG A 137 5.01 2.18 -25.56
C ARG A 137 5.63 1.34 -24.43
N PRO A 138 6.83 0.78 -24.61
CA PRO A 138 7.48 -0.04 -23.59
C PRO A 138 7.57 0.68 -22.25
N LEU A 139 7.37 -0.08 -21.16
CA LEU A 139 7.50 0.43 -19.80
C LEU A 139 8.98 0.73 -19.52
N ALA A 140 9.32 2.00 -19.34
CA ALA A 140 10.65 2.41 -18.92
C ALA A 140 10.67 2.82 -17.44
N VAL A 141 11.54 2.19 -16.65
CA VAL A 141 11.79 2.54 -15.24
C VAL A 141 13.27 2.89 -15.10
N ALA A 142 13.55 4.17 -14.80
CA ALA A 142 14.89 4.75 -14.94
C ALA A 142 15.43 4.51 -16.37
N ASN A 143 16.61 3.90 -16.49
CA ASN A 143 17.30 3.57 -17.74
C ASN A 143 17.05 2.12 -18.20
N HIS A 144 16.06 1.43 -17.63
CA HIS A 144 15.70 0.06 -17.98
C HIS A 144 14.37 0.01 -18.73
N VAL A 145 14.32 -0.80 -19.79
CA VAL A 145 13.07 -1.14 -20.49
C VAL A 145 12.57 -2.47 -19.95
N ALA A 146 11.46 -2.43 -19.23
CA ALA A 146 10.89 -3.58 -18.57
C ALA A 146 9.99 -4.37 -19.52
N LYS A 147 9.99 -5.70 -19.37
CA LYS A 147 9.07 -6.59 -20.07
C LYS A 147 7.88 -6.89 -19.18
N VAL A 148 6.67 -6.70 -19.71
CA VAL A 148 5.41 -6.95 -19.00
C VAL A 148 4.68 -8.12 -19.65
N VAL A 149 4.29 -9.12 -18.86
CA VAL A 149 3.52 -10.27 -19.33
C VAL A 149 2.45 -10.64 -18.30
N ARG A 150 1.47 -11.43 -18.70
CA ARG A 150 0.51 -12.06 -17.78
C ARG A 150 1.24 -12.96 -16.79
N HIS A 151 0.81 -12.93 -15.54
CA HIS A 151 1.41 -13.76 -14.51
C HIS A 151 0.81 -15.18 -14.54
N ARG A 152 1.66 -16.21 -14.44
CA ARG A 152 1.22 -17.63 -14.44
C ARG A 152 0.27 -18.01 -13.29
N ILE A 153 0.39 -17.32 -12.16
CA ILE A 153 -0.55 -17.43 -11.04
C ILE A 153 -1.63 -16.39 -11.25
N HIS A 154 -2.86 -16.88 -11.31
CA HIS A 154 -4.05 -16.12 -11.60
C HIS A 154 -4.57 -15.34 -10.39
N ALA A 155 -5.02 -14.11 -10.64
CA ALA A 155 -5.76 -13.31 -9.67
C ALA A 155 -7.08 -12.84 -10.29
N GLU A 156 -8.20 -13.15 -9.64
CA GLU A 156 -9.52 -12.68 -10.07
C GLU A 156 -9.74 -11.20 -9.72
N PRO A 157 -10.64 -10.50 -10.42
CA PRO A 157 -11.06 -9.15 -10.05
C PRO A 157 -11.62 -9.08 -8.62
N ILE A 158 -11.29 -8.02 -7.89
CA ILE A 158 -11.73 -7.81 -6.52
C ILE A 158 -12.41 -6.45 -6.42
N HIS A 159 -13.66 -6.44 -5.98
CA HIS A 159 -14.39 -5.21 -5.68
C HIS A 159 -14.29 -4.89 -4.19
N VAL A 160 -13.79 -3.71 -3.85
CA VAL A 160 -13.55 -3.31 -2.46
C VAL A 160 -14.23 -1.99 -2.06
N ASN A 161 -15.31 -1.60 -2.75
CA ASN A 161 -16.17 -0.45 -2.40
C ASN A 161 -15.38 0.84 -2.11
N GLY A 162 -14.52 1.26 -3.04
CA GLY A 162 -13.72 2.49 -2.91
C GLY A 162 -12.51 2.41 -1.96
N ARG A 163 -12.24 1.25 -1.34
CA ARG A 163 -11.01 1.05 -0.56
C ARG A 163 -9.80 0.91 -1.48
N SER A 164 -8.63 1.30 -0.99
CA SER A 164 -7.40 1.25 -1.78
C SER A 164 -6.17 0.99 -0.90
N ARG A 165 -4.99 0.89 -1.52
CA ARG A 165 -3.70 0.84 -0.82
C ARG A 165 -3.27 2.18 -0.18
N VAL A 166 -4.08 3.24 -0.29
CA VAL A 166 -3.76 4.58 0.22
C VAL A 166 -4.59 4.89 1.44
N LEU A 167 -3.92 5.26 2.53
CA LEU A 167 -4.56 5.68 3.77
C LEU A 167 -4.30 7.15 4.05
N ARG A 168 -5.34 7.86 4.51
CA ARG A 168 -5.24 9.10 5.26
C ARG A 168 -5.35 8.79 6.74
N ILE A 169 -4.36 9.18 7.52
CA ILE A 169 -4.30 8.98 8.97
C ILE A 169 -4.26 10.36 9.62
N VAL A 170 -5.25 10.68 10.45
CA VAL A 170 -5.38 11.96 11.15
C VAL A 170 -5.47 11.70 12.65
N GLY A 171 -4.79 12.49 13.47
CA GLY A 171 -4.83 12.30 14.91
C GLY A 171 -3.82 13.13 15.69
N HIS A 172 -3.62 12.75 16.95
CA HIS A 172 -2.77 13.47 17.89
C HIS A 172 -1.35 13.67 17.32
N PRO A 173 -0.73 14.85 17.44
CA PRO A 173 0.54 15.18 16.79
C PRO A 173 1.70 14.31 17.23
N MET A 174 1.65 13.72 18.43
CA MET A 174 2.68 12.80 18.91
C MET A 174 2.54 11.40 18.30
N ILE A 175 1.33 11.01 17.88
CA ILE A 175 1.05 9.68 17.32
C ILE A 175 1.17 9.72 15.81
N VAL A 176 0.54 10.70 15.16
CA VAL A 176 0.53 10.80 13.71
C VAL A 176 1.80 11.53 13.27
N ARG A 177 2.91 10.80 13.28
CA ARG A 177 4.21 11.20 12.72
C ARG A 177 4.77 10.05 11.89
N PRO A 178 5.41 10.32 10.73
CA PRO A 178 5.89 9.26 9.85
C PRO A 178 6.80 8.26 10.58
N GLN A 179 7.73 8.73 11.39
CA GLN A 179 8.69 7.89 12.10
C GLN A 179 8.03 7.01 13.16
N TYR A 180 7.14 7.58 13.99
CA TYR A 180 6.46 6.83 15.03
C TYR A 180 5.51 5.79 14.45
N LEU A 181 4.72 6.15 13.43
CA LEU A 181 3.84 5.21 12.76
C LEU A 181 4.63 4.10 12.03
N ALA A 182 5.76 4.43 11.38
CA ALA A 182 6.63 3.42 10.78
C ALA A 182 7.07 2.37 11.81
N GLN A 183 7.58 2.81 12.97
CA GLN A 183 8.01 1.92 14.06
C GLN A 183 6.85 1.08 14.60
N VAL A 184 5.68 1.69 14.81
CA VAL A 184 4.49 0.96 15.25
C VAL A 184 4.10 -0.11 14.23
N PHE A 185 4.11 0.21 12.94
CA PHE A 185 3.72 -0.74 11.90
C PHE A 185 4.72 -1.89 11.79
N SER A 186 6.03 -1.59 11.74
CA SER A 186 7.07 -2.59 11.50
C SER A 186 7.46 -3.37 12.76
N GLU A 187 7.59 -2.72 13.91
CA GLU A 187 8.13 -3.37 15.12
C GLU A 187 7.02 -3.89 16.02
N LEU A 188 6.04 -3.04 16.35
CA LEU A 188 4.97 -3.41 17.27
C LEU A 188 3.95 -4.34 16.59
N TRP A 189 3.55 -4.02 15.37
CA TRP A 189 2.55 -4.80 14.63
C TRP A 189 3.16 -5.84 13.69
N ARG A 190 4.48 -5.81 13.49
CA ARG A 190 5.23 -6.76 12.63
C ARG A 190 4.67 -6.84 11.21
N ILE A 191 4.17 -5.71 10.71
CA ILE A 191 3.71 -5.59 9.32
C ILE A 191 4.90 -5.20 8.46
N ARG A 192 5.29 -6.09 7.55
CA ARG A 192 6.21 -5.74 6.48
C ARG A 192 5.45 -4.93 5.44
N PHE A 193 5.97 -3.76 5.10
CA PHE A 193 5.35 -2.88 4.11
C PHE A 193 6.39 -2.26 3.21
N ASP A 194 5.95 -1.98 1.98
CA ASP A 194 6.67 -1.17 1.02
C ASP A 194 5.92 0.14 0.86
N THR A 195 6.66 1.23 0.72
CA THR A 195 6.08 2.56 0.57
C THR A 195 6.17 2.99 -0.88
N ASP A 196 5.05 3.43 -1.42
CA ASP A 196 5.02 4.23 -2.64
C ASP A 196 5.36 5.68 -2.29
N PHE A 197 4.54 6.35 -1.48
CA PHE A 197 4.88 7.68 -0.97
C PHE A 197 4.23 7.96 0.38
N ILE A 198 4.76 8.99 1.05
CA ILE A 198 4.21 9.57 2.28
C ILE A 198 4.10 11.07 2.05
N ARG A 199 2.92 11.64 2.31
CA ARG A 199 2.74 13.09 2.47
C ARG A 199 2.37 13.37 3.91
N PHE A 200 3.10 14.25 4.55
CA PHE A 200 2.91 14.61 5.95
C PHE A 200 2.53 16.07 6.05
N HIS A 201 1.47 16.35 6.79
CA HIS A 201 1.00 17.69 7.09
C HIS A 201 0.85 17.85 8.60
N ALA A 202 1.71 18.68 9.20
CA ALA A 202 1.55 19.12 10.57
C ALA A 202 0.56 20.29 10.61
N ASN A 203 -0.47 20.22 11.44
CA ASN A 203 -1.36 21.36 11.60
C ASN A 203 -0.60 22.52 12.29
N GLU A 204 -0.80 23.73 11.80
CA GLU A 204 -0.12 24.94 12.28
C GLU A 204 -0.38 25.23 13.77
N ASN A 205 -1.57 24.89 14.28
CA ASN A 205 -1.94 25.09 15.68
C ASN A 205 -1.43 23.96 16.59
N GLY A 206 -0.78 22.95 16.03
CA GLY A 206 -0.24 21.81 16.78
C GLY A 206 -1.31 20.91 17.42
N ILE A 207 -2.57 20.98 16.98
CA ILE A 207 -3.68 20.21 17.58
C ILE A 207 -3.74 18.78 17.02
N TRP A 208 -3.43 18.61 15.73
CA TRP A 208 -3.45 17.32 15.06
C TRP A 208 -2.43 17.28 13.92
N ASN A 209 -2.06 16.08 13.50
CA ASN A 209 -1.28 15.85 12.30
C ASN A 209 -2.06 14.98 11.33
N GLU A 210 -1.68 15.06 10.06
CA GLU A 210 -2.20 14.24 8.99
C GLU A 210 -1.07 13.59 8.19
N ILE A 211 -1.26 12.32 7.86
CA ILE A 211 -0.40 11.56 6.95
C ILE A 211 -1.26 10.94 5.87
N THR A 212 -0.89 11.18 4.61
CA THR A 212 -1.30 10.31 3.51
C THR A 212 -0.18 9.32 3.23
N TRP A 213 -0.46 8.03 3.38
CA TRP A 213 0.50 6.95 3.15
C TRP A 213 -0.02 6.02 2.06
N ALA A 214 0.70 5.94 0.94
CA ALA A 214 0.43 4.98 -0.11
C ALA A 214 1.34 3.77 0.05
N PHE A 215 0.73 2.62 0.31
CA PHE A 215 1.42 1.34 0.50
C PHE A 215 1.59 0.61 -0.83
N GLY A 216 2.51 -0.35 -0.88
CA GLY A 216 2.69 -1.24 -2.03
C GLY A 216 1.57 -2.25 -2.20
N SER A 217 0.83 -2.57 -1.14
CA SER A 217 -0.33 -3.47 -1.25
C SER A 217 -1.52 -3.07 -0.37
N PHE A 218 -2.72 -3.46 -0.82
CA PHE A 218 -3.96 -3.26 -0.09
C PHE A 218 -4.08 -4.24 1.08
N ARG A 219 -4.35 -5.53 0.83
CA ARG A 219 -4.72 -6.50 1.88
C ARG A 219 -3.60 -6.68 2.92
N GLY A 220 -2.36 -6.85 2.46
CA GLY A 220 -1.22 -7.15 3.31
C GLY A 220 -0.69 -5.96 4.13
N GLN A 221 -0.97 -4.73 3.69
CA GLN A 221 -0.39 -3.52 4.30
C GLN A 221 -1.51 -2.54 4.67
N ALA A 222 -2.12 -1.86 3.69
CA ALA A 222 -3.11 -0.81 3.96
C ALA A 222 -4.31 -1.30 4.78
N GLN A 223 -4.90 -2.44 4.45
CA GLN A 223 -6.06 -2.97 5.18
C GLN A 223 -5.71 -3.37 6.61
N ALA A 224 -4.57 -4.05 6.80
CA ALA A 224 -4.09 -4.44 8.12
C ALA A 224 -3.80 -3.22 9.00
N ILE A 225 -3.13 -2.20 8.43
CA ILE A 225 -2.81 -0.94 9.11
C ILE A 225 -4.08 -0.15 9.42
N TYR A 226 -5.04 -0.06 8.49
CA TYR A 226 -6.32 0.59 8.71
C TYR A 226 -7.05 0.01 9.92
N THR A 227 -7.22 -1.32 9.95
CA THR A 227 -7.94 -2.01 11.02
C THR A 227 -7.23 -1.83 12.37
N LYS A 228 -5.90 -1.99 12.40
CA LYS A 228 -5.14 -1.86 13.65
C LYS A 228 -5.08 -0.42 14.14
N THR A 229 -4.93 0.57 13.26
CA THR A 229 -4.91 2.00 13.63
C THR A 229 -6.22 2.39 14.29
N ASN A 230 -7.35 2.09 13.64
CA ASN A 230 -8.67 2.46 14.15
C ASN A 230 -9.07 1.73 15.44
N ARG A 231 -8.45 0.57 15.73
CA ARG A 231 -8.67 -0.17 16.98
C ARG A 231 -7.71 0.26 18.09
N TYR A 232 -6.41 0.35 17.80
CA TYR A 232 -5.34 0.57 18.77
C TYR A 232 -5.24 2.03 19.21
N PHE A 233 -5.49 2.97 18.31
CA PHE A 233 -5.47 4.41 18.59
C PHE A 233 -6.87 5.01 18.63
N ALA A 234 -7.88 4.22 19.01
CA ALA A 234 -9.25 4.71 19.12
C ALA A 234 -9.32 5.98 20.00
N GLY A 235 -9.97 7.03 19.50
CA GLY A 235 -10.04 8.34 20.17
C GLY A 235 -8.80 9.23 20.03
N GLN A 236 -7.67 8.71 19.52
CA GLN A 236 -6.41 9.45 19.39
C GLN A 236 -5.93 9.58 17.94
N ALA A 237 -6.25 8.61 17.08
CA ALA A 237 -6.00 8.66 15.64
C ALA A 237 -7.02 7.85 14.86
N ARG A 238 -7.26 8.24 13.61
CA ARG A 238 -8.20 7.60 12.69
C ARG A 238 -7.58 7.44 11.31
N ALA A 239 -7.68 6.25 10.75
CA ALA A 239 -7.32 5.93 9.38
C ALA A 239 -8.57 5.87 8.49
N MET A 240 -8.46 6.39 7.28
CA MET A 240 -9.47 6.39 6.21
C MET A 240 -8.81 5.97 4.91
N TYR A 241 -9.55 5.36 3.99
CA TYR A 241 -9.06 5.12 2.63
C TYR A 241 -9.16 6.40 1.80
N LEU A 242 -8.17 6.61 0.94
CA LEU A 242 -8.23 7.58 -0.16
C LEU A 242 -8.19 6.84 -1.50
N ALA A 243 -8.46 7.55 -2.59
CA ALA A 243 -8.32 6.99 -3.92
C ALA A 243 -6.85 6.70 -4.26
N ASP A 244 -6.61 5.62 -5.00
CA ASP A 244 -5.27 5.26 -5.47
C ASP A 244 -4.85 6.19 -6.62
N PRO A 245 -3.68 6.84 -6.59
CA PRO A 245 -3.23 7.64 -7.73
C PRO A 245 -2.94 6.82 -8.99
N CYS A 246 -2.85 5.50 -8.89
CA CYS A 246 -2.86 4.64 -10.06
C CYS A 246 -4.24 4.53 -10.70
N ALA A 247 -5.32 4.79 -9.98
CA ALA A 247 -6.67 4.81 -10.55
C ALA A 247 -6.81 5.94 -11.57
N PHE A 248 -7.64 5.70 -12.59
CA PHE A 248 -8.05 6.74 -13.51
C PHE A 248 -9.03 7.67 -12.79
N TYR A 249 -8.74 8.96 -12.77
CA TYR A 249 -9.75 9.97 -12.42
C TYR A 249 -10.34 10.43 -13.74
N GLU A 250 -11.60 10.09 -14.02
CA GLU A 250 -12.36 10.97 -14.91
C GLU A 250 -12.41 12.33 -14.22
N ILE A 251 -11.85 13.35 -14.87
CA ILE A 251 -12.14 14.72 -14.51
C ILE A 251 -13.61 14.93 -14.90
N SER A 252 -14.53 14.52 -14.04
CA SER A 252 -15.92 14.96 -14.14
C SER A 252 -15.91 16.43 -13.75
N GLY A 253 -15.96 17.29 -14.76
CA GLY A 253 -16.07 18.72 -14.60
C GLY A 253 -17.34 19.04 -13.81
N MET A 254 -17.18 19.49 -12.57
CA MET A 254 -18.17 20.34 -11.94
C MET A 254 -18.12 21.72 -12.62
N VAL A 255 -18.79 21.84 -13.75
CA VAL A 255 -19.40 23.09 -14.20
C VAL A 255 -20.75 22.73 -14.80
N HIS A 256 -21.80 22.82 -13.99
CA HIS A 256 -22.95 23.65 -14.31
C HIS A 256 -23.79 23.80 -13.05
N SER A 257 -23.73 25.01 -12.51
CA SER A 257 -24.67 25.52 -11.53
C SER A 257 -26.10 25.28 -12.01
N ALA A 258 -26.89 24.66 -11.14
CA ALA A 258 -28.33 24.84 -11.15
C ALA A 258 -28.63 26.17 -10.45
N GLU A 259 -29.16 27.13 -11.20
CA GLU A 259 -30.18 28.13 -10.83
C GLU A 259 -30.85 28.46 -12.19
N GLU A 260 -31.96 27.80 -12.52
CA GLU A 260 -33.33 28.26 -12.26
C GLU A 260 -33.66 29.62 -12.89
N GLY A 261 -34.64 29.59 -13.80
CA GLY A 261 -35.78 30.49 -13.68
C GLY A 261 -35.79 31.76 -14.53
N LEU A 262 -36.50 31.65 -15.66
CA LEU A 262 -37.61 32.52 -16.09
C LEU A 262 -37.44 34.07 -16.16
N GLU A 263 -37.91 34.54 -17.33
CA GLU A 263 -38.73 35.73 -17.59
C GLU A 263 -38.10 36.93 -18.33
N CYS A 264 -38.80 37.22 -19.45
CA CYS A 264 -38.77 38.34 -20.41
C CYS A 264 -37.68 38.36 -21.49
#